data_AF-F4HC56-F1
#
_entry.id   AF-F4HC56-F1
#
_cell.length_a   1.000
_cell.length_b   1.000
_cell.length_c   1.000
_cell.angle_alpha   90.00
_cell.angle_beta   90.00
_cell.angle_gamma   90.00
#
_symmetry.space_group_name_H-M   'P 1'
#
loop_
_entity.id
_entity.type
_entity.pdbx_description
1 polymer ?
#
loop_
_entity_poly.entity_id
_entity_poly.type
_entity_poly.pdbx_seq_one_letter_code
_entity_poly.pdbx_strand_id
1 'polypeptide(L)' 'MKRLMMIGLAVLLTACQQEPKEPECDQLCWQQKADAEWKKEHGEFQTPLSPEQEQEIYEYLKKHYPDTDFNNHTLIGE' A
#
# COMPACT_ATOMS: atom_id res chain seq x y z
N MET A 1 -34.74 -50.42 30.62
CA MET A 1 -33.88 -49.67 31.56
C MET A 1 -33.02 -48.69 30.77
N LYS A 2 -32.97 -47.45 31.27
CA LYS A 2 -31.91 -46.42 31.14
C LYS A 2 -31.49 -45.94 29.75
N ARG A 3 -31.91 -44.70 29.48
CA ARG A 3 -31.21 -43.68 28.68
C ARG A 3 -29.73 -43.65 29.06
N LEU A 4 -28.84 -43.44 28.09
CA LEU A 4 -27.44 -42.97 28.12
C LEU A 4 -26.81 -43.50 26.80
N MET A 5 -26.19 -42.74 25.90
CA MET A 5 -25.67 -41.39 25.93
C MET A 5 -25.71 -40.78 24.51
N MET A 6 -26.13 -39.53 24.44
CA MET A 6 -25.73 -38.59 23.38
C MET A 6 -24.27 -38.21 23.60
N ILE A 7 -23.30 -38.91 23.02
CA ILE A 7 -21.94 -38.38 22.84
C ILE A 7 -21.38 -38.96 21.53
N GLY A 8 -21.68 -38.28 20.42
CA GLY A 8 -21.07 -38.56 19.13
C GLY A 8 -21.17 -37.38 18.18
N LEU A 9 -21.40 -36.19 18.71
CA LEU A 9 -21.52 -34.94 17.97
C LEU A 9 -20.40 -33.98 18.44
N ALA A 10 -19.16 -34.45 18.46
CA ALA A 10 -18.06 -33.64 19.01
C ALA A 10 -16.67 -33.89 18.39
N VAL A 11 -16.53 -34.72 17.34
CA VAL A 11 -15.18 -35.06 16.82
C VAL A 11 -14.99 -34.74 15.32
N LEU A 12 -15.96 -34.09 14.66
CA LEU A 12 -15.81 -33.68 13.26
C LEU A 12 -15.64 -32.15 13.08
N LEU A 13 -15.62 -31.38 14.16
CA LEU A 13 -15.45 -29.92 14.13
C LEU A 13 -14.00 -29.45 14.41
N THR A 14 -13.06 -30.36 14.67
CA THR A 14 -11.66 -29.98 14.98
C THR A 14 -10.73 -29.96 13.77
N ALA A 15 -11.25 -30.15 12.55
CA ALA A 15 -10.50 -29.94 11.31
C ALA A 15 -10.93 -28.66 10.59
N CYS A 16 -11.31 -27.61 11.32
CA CYS A 16 -10.96 -26.27 10.84
C CYS A 16 -9.44 -26.22 10.92
N GLN A 17 -8.75 -26.66 9.86
CA GLN A 17 -7.34 -26.33 9.65
C GLN A 17 -7.26 -24.82 9.87
N GLN A 18 -6.69 -24.42 11.00
CA GLN A 18 -6.16 -23.07 11.13
C GLN A 18 -5.14 -23.02 10.01
N GLU A 19 -5.51 -22.37 8.90
CA GLU A 19 -4.54 -21.98 7.89
C GLU A 19 -3.37 -21.40 8.67
N PRO A 20 -2.12 -21.84 8.40
CA PRO A 20 -0.98 -21.27 9.07
C PRO A 20 -1.14 -19.77 8.90
N LYS A 21 -1.41 -19.06 10.00
CA LYS A 21 -1.49 -17.60 9.97
C LYS A 21 -0.17 -17.19 9.34
N GLU A 22 -0.20 -16.72 8.10
CA GLU A 22 0.99 -16.13 7.51
C GLU A 22 1.48 -15.14 8.56
N PRO A 23 2.80 -15.13 8.87
CA PRO A 23 3.32 -14.18 9.83
C PRO A 23 2.81 -12.82 9.41
N GLU A 24 1.99 -12.21 10.27
CA GLU A 24 1.33 -10.94 9.98
C GLU A 24 2.46 -9.96 9.70
N CYS A 25 2.66 -9.65 8.43
CA CYS A 25 3.73 -8.80 7.95
C CYS A 25 3.50 -7.44 8.64
N ASP A 26 4.49 -6.97 9.38
CA ASP A 26 4.40 -5.67 10.04
C ASP A 26 4.40 -4.54 9.00
N GLN A 27 4.16 -3.30 9.46
CA GLN A 27 4.07 -2.15 8.56
C GLN A 27 5.34 -1.98 7.69
N LEU A 28 6.52 -2.26 8.24
CA LEU A 28 7.78 -2.14 7.52
C LEU A 28 7.90 -3.20 6.42
N CYS A 29 7.54 -4.45 6.74
CA CYS A 29 7.49 -5.54 5.79
C CYS A 29 6.53 -5.24 4.62
N TRP A 30 5.37 -4.63 4.89
CA TRP A 30 4.43 -4.24 3.84
C TRP A 30 4.97 -3.11 2.95
N GLN A 31 5.62 -2.11 3.55
CA GLN A 31 6.26 -1.03 2.79
C GLN A 31 7.34 -1.56 1.86
N GLN A 32 8.18 -2.48 2.34
CA GLN A 32 9.24 -3.10 1.54
C GLN A 32 8.67 -3.93 0.38
N LYS A 33 7.61 -4.69 0.63
CA LYS A 33 6.93 -5.46 -0.44
C LYS A 33 6.29 -4.55 -1.49
N ALA A 34 5.60 -3.50 -1.06
CA ALA A 34 4.98 -2.54 -1.97
C ALA A 34 6.02 -1.83 -2.83
N ASP A 35 7.14 -1.40 -2.23
CA ASP A 35 8.27 -0.81 -2.95
C ASP A 35 8.88 -1.78 -3.97
N ALA A 36 9.07 -3.04 -3.59
CA ALA A 36 9.61 -4.07 -4.49
C ALA A 36 8.69 -4.36 -5.69
N GLU A 37 7.38 -4.49 -5.47
CA GLU A 37 6.42 -4.71 -6.56
C GLU A 37 6.33 -3.47 -7.48
N TRP A 38 6.30 -2.27 -6.91
CA TRP A 38 6.34 -1.04 -7.70
C TRP A 38 7.60 -0.97 -8.56
N LYS A 39 8.77 -1.27 -7.98
CA LYS A 39 10.06 -1.25 -8.69
C LYS A 39 10.13 -2.21 -9.85
N LYS A 40 9.51 -3.39 -9.69
CA LYS A 40 9.47 -4.39 -10.74
C LYS A 40 8.67 -3.92 -11.97
N GLU A 41 7.59 -3.18 -11.75
CA GLU A 41 6.71 -2.70 -12.83
C GLU A 41 7.15 -1.35 -13.40
N HIS A 42 7.68 -0.46 -12.55
CA HIS A 42 7.90 0.95 -12.87
C HIS A 42 9.36 1.40 -12.77
N GLY A 43 10.26 0.56 -12.26
CA GLY A 43 11.64 0.93 -11.94
C GLY A 43 11.78 1.66 -10.61
N GLU A 44 12.99 2.14 -10.32
CA GLU A 44 13.27 2.90 -9.11
C GLU A 44 12.39 4.15 -9.02
N PHE A 45 11.88 4.43 -7.81
CA PHE A 45 11.16 5.68 -7.57
C PHE A 45 12.09 6.85 -7.86
N GLN A 46 11.58 7.87 -8.55
CA GLN A 46 12.39 9.05 -8.84
C GLN A 46 12.77 9.73 -7.52
N THR A 47 14.03 10.12 -7.38
CA THR A 47 14.45 10.95 -6.25
C THR A 47 13.55 12.18 -6.15
N PRO A 48 13.08 12.55 -4.94
CA PRO A 48 12.37 13.81 -4.76
C PRO A 48 13.15 14.96 -5.41
N LEU A 49 12.44 15.84 -6.09
CA LEU A 49 13.04 17.00 -6.73
C LEU A 49 13.57 17.95 -5.65
N SER A 50 14.64 18.68 -5.93
CA SER A 50 15.03 19.81 -5.08
C SER A 50 13.98 20.93 -5.21
N PRO A 51 13.83 21.80 -4.21
CA PRO A 51 12.92 22.95 -4.31
C PRO A 51 13.15 23.81 -5.57
N GLU A 52 14.41 23.96 -5.99
CA GLU A 52 14.75 24.68 -7.22
C GLU A 52 14.28 23.93 -8.47
N GLN A 53 14.45 22.61 -8.52
CA GLN A 53 14.00 21.79 -9.64
C GLN A 53 12.47 21.82 -9.77
N GLU A 54 11.76 21.76 -8.64
CA GLU A 54 10.29 21.89 -8.62
C GLU A 54 9.86 23.26 -9.16
N GLN A 55 10.52 24.34 -8.72
CA GLN A 55 10.23 25.69 -9.18
C GLN A 55 10.47 25.87 -10.68
N GLU A 56 11.57 25.33 -11.22
CA GLU A 56 11.86 25.37 -12.66
C GLU A 56 10.81 24.64 -13.48
N ILE A 57 10.43 23.43 -13.06
CA ILE A 57 9.39 22.64 -13.71
C ILE A 57 8.06 23.39 -13.66
N TYR A 58 7.72 23.98 -12.53
CA TYR A 58 6.48 24.71 -12.34
C TYR A 58 6.35 25.93 -13.26
N GLU A 59 7.41 26.74 -13.37
CA GLU A 59 7.41 27.89 -14.28
C GLU A 59 7.37 27.46 -15.75
N TYR A 60 8.03 26.35 -16.11
CA TYR A 60 7.87 25.76 -17.44
C TYR A 60 6.42 25.36 -17.73
N LEU A 61 5.78 24.66 -16.79
CA LEU A 61 4.41 24.19 -16.93
C LEU A 61 3.42 25.35 -17.06
N LYS A 62 3.52 26.39 -16.22
CA LYS A 62 2.69 27.60 -16.33
C LYS A 62 2.80 28.28 -17.69
N LYS A 63 4.03 28.38 -18.21
CA LYS A 63 4.29 29.02 -19.51
C LYS A 63 3.71 28.24 -20.69
N HIS A 64 3.83 26.90 -20.66
CA HIS A 64 3.48 26.06 -21.81
C HIS A 64 2.06 25.49 -21.75
N TYR A 65 1.44 25.48 -20.57
CA TYR A 65 0.08 24.98 -20.34
C TYR A 65 -0.77 26.03 -19.59
N PRO A 66 -1.01 27.22 -20.18
CA PRO A 66 -1.65 28.33 -19.47
C PRO A 66 -3.12 28.08 -19.09
N ASP A 67 -3.80 27.17 -19.80
CA ASP A 67 -5.21 26.81 -19.57
C ASP A 67 -5.41 25.82 -18.42
N THR A 68 -4.35 25.52 -17.67
CA THR A 68 -4.39 24.65 -16.47
C THR A 68 -4.45 25.50 -15.20
N ASP A 69 -4.66 24.84 -14.06
CA ASP A 69 -4.74 25.47 -12.75
C ASP A 69 -3.36 25.81 -12.13
N PHE A 70 -2.25 25.55 -12.82
CA PHE A 70 -0.91 25.95 -12.36
C PHE A 70 -0.77 27.47 -12.14
N ASN A 71 -1.63 28.29 -12.74
CA ASN A 71 -1.65 29.74 -12.48
C ASN A 71 -2.41 30.13 -11.19
N ASN A 72 -3.16 29.19 -10.60
CA ASN A 72 -3.97 29.41 -9.40
C ASN A 72 -3.33 28.89 -8.11
N HIS A 73 -2.11 28.38 -8.20
CA HIS A 73 -1.36 27.84 -7.08
C HIS A 73 0.02 28.50 -6.97
N THR A 74 0.54 28.57 -5.75
CA THR A 74 1.90 29.02 -5.45
C THR A 74 2.60 27.87 -4.75
N LEU A 75 3.74 27.42 -5.27
CA LEU A 75 4.56 26.43 -4.60
C LEU A 75 4.99 26.97 -3.23
N ILE A 76 4.64 26.25 -2.17
CA ILE A 76 5.12 26.51 -0.81
C ILE A 76 6.24 25.50 -0.61
N GLY A 77 7.50 25.94 -0.74
CA GLY A 77 8.64 25.07 -0.46
C GLY A 77 8.62 24.61 1.00
N GLU A 78 8.76 23.31 1.24
CA GLU A 78 8.91 22.71 2.57
C GLU A 78 10.35 22.81 3.11
#